data_AF-A0A0G4KAW4-F1
#
_entry.id   AF-A0A0G4KAW4-F1
#
_cell.length_a   1.000
_cell.length_b   1.000
_cell.length_c   1.000
_cell.angle_alpha   90.00
_cell.angle_beta   90.00
_cell.angle_gamma   90.00
#
_symmetry.space_group_name_H-M   'P 1'
#
loop_
_entity.id
_entity.type
_entity.pdbx_description
1 polymer ?
#
loop_
_entity_poly.entity_id
_entity_poly.type
_entity_poly.pdbx_seq_one_letter_code
_entity_poly.pdbx_strand_id
1 'polypeptide(L)'
;MKKGTTRPIPIMLLLNIVTCGIYYIYWIYQTSVEIKICSEREDLNPTIEILLGIITCGLYFKFWYYKYGKIVYKEIPAKAGMNYSEDKTVALVVIDIIIALMWWGGIIFRALLFAITYDTYTSNEELITSFIYIIPSGLIYLVNISSLIMQDKLNNIWKNMQ
;
A
#
# COMPACT_ATOMS: atom_id res chain seq x y z
N MET A 1 18.63 17.15 7.81
CA MET A 1 17.34 16.48 7.49
C MET A 1 16.46 17.38 6.63
N LYS A 2 16.13 16.95 5.40
CA LYS A 2 15.15 17.66 4.57
C LYS A 2 13.74 17.13 4.87
N LYS A 3 12.80 18.03 5.15
CA LYS A 3 11.40 17.65 5.39
C LYS A 3 10.73 17.12 4.12
N GLY A 4 9.85 16.12 4.29
CA GLY A 4 8.96 15.65 3.23
C GLY A 4 7.74 16.54 3.05
N THR A 5 6.86 16.13 2.14
CA THR A 5 5.62 16.87 1.82
C THR A 5 4.48 16.41 2.72
N THR A 6 3.78 17.35 3.35
CA THR A 6 2.54 17.04 4.06
C THR A 6 1.41 16.83 3.05
N ARG A 7 0.62 15.79 3.25
CA ARG A 7 -0.42 15.40 2.30
C ARG A 7 -1.70 15.04 3.04
N PRO A 8 -2.83 15.71 2.76
CA PRO A 8 -4.09 15.45 3.44
C PRO A 8 -4.65 14.07 3.06
N ILE A 9 -4.95 13.27 4.10
CA ILE A 9 -5.44 11.88 3.99
C ILE A 9 -6.70 11.76 3.10
N PRO A 10 -7.71 12.65 3.18
CA PRO A 10 -8.90 12.55 2.33
C PRO A 10 -8.59 12.70 0.84
N ILE A 11 -7.64 13.57 0.48
CA ILE A 11 -7.26 13.79 -0.92
C ILE A 11 -6.55 12.54 -1.47
N MET A 12 -5.70 11.90 -0.66
CA MET A 12 -5.05 10.66 -1.07
C MET A 12 -6.04 9.54 -1.34
N LEU A 13 -7.01 9.37 -0.44
CA LEU A 13 -8.07 8.38 -0.60
C LEU A 13 -8.84 8.64 -1.90
N LEU A 14 -9.24 9.90 -2.14
CA LEU A 14 -9.94 10.30 -3.34
C LEU A 14 -9.13 10.03 -4.61
N LEU A 15 -7.85 10.44 -4.65
CA LEU A 15 -6.98 10.23 -5.80
C LEU A 15 -6.81 8.75 -6.13
N ASN A 16 -6.73 7.91 -5.11
CA ASN A 16 -6.57 6.48 -5.32
C ASN A 16 -7.85 5.83 -5.89
N ILE A 17 -9.03 6.29 -5.48
CA ILE A 17 -10.31 5.87 -6.07
C ILE A 17 -10.40 6.34 -7.54
N VAL A 18 -10.10 7.62 -7.80
CA VAL A 18 -10.18 8.24 -9.13
C VAL A 18 -9.21 7.59 -10.13
N THR A 19 -8.02 7.21 -9.67
CA THR A 19 -7.00 6.57 -10.52
C THR A 19 -7.07 5.05 -10.52
N CYS A 20 -8.13 4.47 -9.92
CA CYS A 20 -8.30 3.04 -9.77
C CYS A 20 -7.01 2.37 -9.26
N GLY A 21 -6.39 2.84 -8.17
CA GLY A 21 -5.22 2.19 -7.58
C GLY A 21 -3.87 2.62 -8.12
N ILE A 22 -3.80 3.22 -9.30
CA ILE A 22 -2.51 3.55 -9.92
C ILE A 22 -1.76 4.59 -9.08
N TYR A 23 -2.49 5.55 -8.48
CA TYR A 23 -1.91 6.55 -7.59
C TYR A 23 -1.18 5.92 -6.38
N TYR A 24 -1.62 4.76 -5.90
CA TYR A 24 -0.95 4.07 -4.80
C TYR A 24 0.53 3.79 -5.09
N ILE A 25 0.85 3.34 -6.31
CA ILE A 25 2.23 3.02 -6.70
C ILE A 25 3.08 4.29 -6.68
N TYR A 26 2.56 5.37 -7.25
CA TYR A 26 3.21 6.68 -7.20
C TYR A 26 3.39 7.17 -5.75
N TRP A 27 2.40 6.97 -4.90
CA TRP A 27 2.44 7.38 -3.50
C TRP A 27 3.51 6.62 -2.70
N ILE A 28 3.61 5.29 -2.85
CA ILE A 28 4.67 4.48 -2.22
C ILE A 28 6.05 4.94 -2.69
N TYR A 29 6.20 5.23 -3.99
CA TYR A 29 7.46 5.71 -4.55
C TYR A 29 7.87 7.04 -3.89
N GLN A 30 6.96 8.01 -3.91
CA GLN A 30 7.23 9.34 -3.39
C GLN A 30 7.51 9.31 -1.88
N THR A 31 6.77 8.49 -1.13
CA THR A 31 7.01 8.28 0.30
C THR A 31 8.38 7.68 0.57
N SER A 32 8.79 6.71 -0.24
CA SER A 32 10.11 6.09 -0.14
C SER A 32 11.25 7.08 -0.40
N VAL A 33 11.09 7.95 -1.40
CA VAL A 33 12.05 9.03 -1.71
C VAL A 33 12.17 10.00 -0.53
N GLU A 34 11.07 10.44 0.04
CA GLU A 34 11.07 11.37 1.18
C GLU A 34 11.72 10.75 2.41
N ILE A 35 11.41 9.49 2.71
CA ILE A 35 12.03 8.77 3.81
C ILE A 35 13.52 8.60 3.57
N LYS A 36 13.95 8.25 2.35
CA LYS A 36 15.36 8.16 1.98
C LYS A 36 16.12 9.46 2.25
N ILE A 37 15.60 10.56 1.71
CA ILE A 37 16.23 11.87 1.85
C ILE A 37 16.25 12.32 3.32
N CYS A 38 15.16 12.10 4.06
CA CYS A 38 15.05 12.52 5.44
C CYS A 38 15.92 11.67 6.38
N SER A 39 16.01 10.36 6.14
CA SER A 39 16.81 9.44 6.96
C SER A 39 18.29 9.43 6.58
N GLU A 40 18.66 10.06 5.45
CA GLU A 40 20.03 10.10 4.92
C GLU A 40 20.62 8.69 4.71
N ARG A 41 19.75 7.76 4.28
CA ARG A 41 20.09 6.35 4.08
C ARG A 41 20.35 6.05 2.61
N GLU A 42 21.54 5.56 2.28
CA GLU A 42 21.89 5.19 0.90
C GLU A 42 21.39 3.80 0.49
N ASP A 43 21.11 2.92 1.47
CA ASP A 43 20.63 1.55 1.25
C ASP A 43 19.16 1.47 0.79
N LEU A 44 18.43 2.60 0.80
CA LEU A 44 17.07 2.67 0.28
C LEU A 44 17.09 2.97 -1.21
N ASN A 45 16.41 2.15 -2.00
CA ASN A 45 16.27 2.37 -3.43
C ASN A 45 14.78 2.37 -3.84
N PRO A 46 14.09 3.52 -3.77
CA PRO A 46 12.67 3.65 -4.07
C PRO A 46 12.23 3.00 -5.40
N THR A 47 13.07 3.10 -6.43
CA THR A 47 12.77 2.53 -7.75
C THR A 47 12.75 1.00 -7.72
N ILE A 48 13.76 0.39 -7.09
CA ILE A 48 13.83 -1.08 -6.96
C ILE A 48 12.68 -1.59 -6.09
N GLU A 49 12.34 -0.87 -5.03
CA GLU A 49 11.27 -1.25 -4.10
C GLU A 49 9.90 -1.30 -4.80
N ILE A 50 9.62 -0.33 -5.68
CA ILE A 50 8.41 -0.34 -6.51
C ILE A 50 8.44 -1.47 -7.54
N LEU A 51 9.59 -1.67 -8.21
CA LEU A 51 9.74 -2.72 -9.19
C LEU A 51 9.48 -4.10 -8.57
N LEU A 52 10.05 -4.37 -7.39
CA LEU A 52 9.79 -5.57 -6.62
C LEU A 52 8.32 -5.65 -6.17
N GLY A 53 7.72 -4.54 -5.77
CA GLY A 53 6.29 -4.41 -5.51
C GLY A 53 5.42 -4.92 -6.65
N ILE A 54 5.71 -4.48 -7.87
CA ILE A 54 4.94 -4.84 -9.07
C ILE A 54 5.21 -6.30 -9.48
N ILE A 55 6.48 -6.71 -9.57
CA ILE A 55 6.88 -8.06 -10.02
C ILE A 55 6.31 -9.14 -9.08
N THR A 56 6.26 -8.87 -7.78
CA THR A 56 5.71 -9.80 -6.79
C THR A 56 4.20 -9.68 -6.60
N CYS A 57 3.49 -9.01 -7.51
CA CYS A 57 2.03 -8.78 -7.43
C CYS A 57 1.60 -8.17 -6.09
N GLY A 58 2.38 -7.21 -5.60
CA GLY A 58 2.15 -6.49 -4.35
C GLY A 58 2.55 -7.23 -3.08
N LEU A 59 3.14 -8.43 -3.15
CA LEU A 59 3.64 -9.14 -1.96
C LEU A 59 4.79 -8.38 -1.29
N TYR A 60 5.70 -7.83 -2.08
CA TYR A 60 6.84 -7.08 -1.57
C TYR A 60 6.42 -5.80 -0.81
N PHE A 61 5.25 -5.21 -1.10
CA PHE A 61 4.76 -4.06 -0.33
C PHE A 61 4.54 -4.38 1.17
N LYS A 62 4.30 -5.65 1.54
CA LYS A 62 4.21 -6.09 2.94
C LYS A 62 5.56 -5.92 3.64
N PHE A 63 6.62 -6.36 2.97
CA PHE A 63 7.99 -6.18 3.44
C PHE A 63 8.38 -4.70 3.48
N TRP A 64 7.94 -3.92 2.48
CA TRP A 64 8.14 -2.48 2.46
C TRP A 64 7.53 -1.80 3.69
N TYR A 65 6.30 -2.15 4.10
CA TYR A 65 5.69 -1.62 5.33
C TYR A 65 6.52 -1.94 6.58
N TYR A 66 7.10 -3.13 6.65
CA TYR A 66 7.98 -3.50 7.76
C TYR A 66 9.26 -2.65 7.77
N LYS A 67 9.94 -2.55 6.62
CA LYS A 67 11.21 -1.83 6.46
C LYS A 67 11.04 -0.33 6.70
N TYR A 68 10.12 0.30 5.98
CA TYR A 68 9.87 1.74 6.07
C TYR A 68 9.12 2.12 7.35
N GLY A 69 8.24 1.25 7.87
CA GLY A 69 7.60 1.47 9.16
C GLY A 69 8.63 1.62 10.28
N LYS A 70 9.64 0.74 10.37
CA LYS A 70 10.70 0.88 11.38
C LYS A 70 11.42 2.24 11.29
N ILE A 71 11.72 2.68 10.08
CA ILE A 71 12.41 3.96 9.86
C ILE A 71 11.50 5.13 10.30
N VAL A 72 10.21 5.10 9.94
CA VAL A 72 9.24 6.15 10.27
C VAL A 72 8.88 6.20 11.75
N TYR A 73 8.76 5.06 12.42
CA TYR A 73 8.35 5.00 13.83
C TYR A 73 9.53 5.10 14.80
N LYS A 74 10.76 4.72 14.40
CA LYS A 74 11.93 4.73 15.29
C LYS A 74 13.00 5.73 14.88
N GLU A 75 13.50 5.63 13.65
CA GLU A 75 14.71 6.36 13.25
C GLU A 75 14.47 7.85 13.03
N ILE A 76 13.45 8.20 12.23
CA ILE A 76 13.16 9.62 11.93
C ILE A 76 12.77 10.39 13.20
N PRO A 77 11.87 9.89 14.07
CA PRO A 77 11.53 10.58 15.32
C PRO A 77 12.72 10.77 16.26
N ALA A 78 13.60 9.76 16.36
CA ALA A 78 14.80 9.85 17.18
C ALA A 78 15.77 10.93 16.66
N LYS A 79 15.97 11.02 15.34
CA LYS A 79 16.80 12.07 14.73
C LYS A 79 16.19 13.47 14.85
N ALA A 80 14.86 13.56 14.84
CA ALA A 80 14.12 14.82 14.94
C ALA A 80 13.86 15.27 16.40
N GLY A 81 14.40 14.56 17.41
CA GLY A 81 14.23 14.93 18.82
C GLY A 81 12.79 14.80 19.36
N MET A 82 11.94 14.02 18.68
CA MET A 82 10.56 13.78 19.11
C MET A 82 10.51 12.63 20.12
N ASN A 83 9.59 12.73 21.09
CA ASN A 83 9.32 11.64 22.03
C ASN A 83 8.98 10.35 21.27
N TYR A 84 9.48 9.22 21.78
CA TYR A 84 9.20 7.91 21.23
C TYR A 84 7.69 7.66 21.22
N SER A 85 7.10 7.65 20.02
CA SER A 85 5.74 7.18 19.83
C SER A 85 5.74 5.66 19.73
N GLU A 86 4.65 5.01 20.17
CA GLU A 86 4.41 3.58 19.97
C GLU A 86 4.78 3.11 18.56
N ASP A 87 5.53 2.01 18.48
CA ASP A 87 5.90 1.37 17.22
C ASP A 87 4.71 0.60 16.65
N LYS A 88 4.04 1.19 15.65
CA LYS A 88 2.90 0.57 14.97
C LYS A 88 3.31 -0.25 13.74
N THR A 89 4.60 -0.45 13.50
CA THR A 89 5.11 -1.12 12.29
C THR A 89 4.52 -2.51 12.10
N VAL A 90 4.47 -3.33 13.16
CA VAL A 90 3.90 -4.68 13.08
C VAL A 90 2.41 -4.63 12.76
N ALA A 91 1.67 -3.69 13.34
CA ALA A 91 0.25 -3.50 13.05
C ALA A 91 0.03 -3.13 11.57
N LEU A 92 0.87 -2.26 10.99
CA LEU A 92 0.80 -1.93 9.55
C LEU A 92 0.95 -3.16 8.66
N VAL A 93 1.90 -4.04 8.99
CA VAL A 93 2.16 -5.27 8.24
C VAL A 93 1.00 -6.26 8.39
N VAL A 94 0.50 -6.47 9.61
CA VAL A 94 -0.60 -7.39 9.89
C VAL A 94 -1.88 -6.95 9.17
N ILE A 95 -2.20 -5.65 9.20
CA ILE A 95 -3.35 -5.10 8.46
C ILE A 95 -3.21 -5.35 6.95
N ASP A 96 -2.02 -5.10 6.37
CA ASP A 96 -1.77 -5.35 4.95
C ASP A 96 -1.89 -6.84 4.58
N ILE A 97 -1.41 -7.74 5.44
CA ILE A 97 -1.52 -9.19 5.24
C ILE A 97 -2.98 -9.64 5.30
N ILE A 98 -3.76 -9.21 6.30
CA ILE A 98 -5.18 -9.56 6.43
C ILE A 98 -5.95 -9.09 5.20
N ILE A 99 -5.74 -7.84 4.77
CA ILE A 99 -6.34 -7.30 3.57
C ILE A 99 -5.96 -8.17 2.37
N ALA A 100 -4.66 -8.45 2.17
CA ALA A 100 -4.21 -9.31 1.08
C ALA A 100 -4.87 -10.69 1.10
N LEU A 101 -4.98 -11.35 2.25
CA LEU A 101 -5.65 -12.65 2.36
C LEU A 101 -7.13 -12.58 1.99
N MET A 102 -7.84 -11.52 2.39
CA MET A 102 -9.22 -11.30 1.95
C MET A 102 -9.32 -11.13 0.43
N TRP A 103 -8.36 -10.45 -0.19
CA TRP A 103 -8.28 -10.28 -1.65
C TRP A 103 -8.04 -11.60 -2.38
N TRP A 104 -6.92 -12.26 -2.06
CA TRP A 104 -6.53 -13.52 -2.70
C TRP A 104 -7.58 -14.61 -2.45
N GLY A 105 -8.13 -14.69 -1.23
CA GLY A 105 -9.21 -15.60 -0.90
C GLY A 105 -10.47 -15.36 -1.73
N GLY A 106 -10.86 -14.10 -1.94
CA GLY A 106 -12.01 -13.73 -2.77
C GLY A 106 -11.83 -14.11 -4.25
N ILE A 107 -10.62 -13.93 -4.80
CA ILE A 107 -10.29 -14.33 -6.18
C ILE A 107 -10.39 -15.86 -6.32
N ILE A 108 -9.77 -16.60 -5.40
CA ILE A 108 -9.80 -18.07 -5.40
C ILE A 108 -11.25 -18.57 -5.30
N PHE A 109 -12.04 -18.01 -4.39
CA PHE A 109 -13.45 -18.38 -4.22
C PHE A 109 -14.27 -18.13 -5.51
N ARG A 110 -14.09 -16.99 -6.18
CA ARG A 110 -14.78 -16.69 -7.44
C ARG A 110 -14.34 -17.59 -8.59
N ALA A 111 -13.05 -17.90 -8.68
CA ALA A 111 -12.52 -18.84 -9.66
C ALA A 111 -13.10 -20.26 -9.46
N LEU A 112 -13.23 -20.70 -8.20
CA LEU A 112 -13.87 -21.96 -7.84
C LEU A 112 -15.37 -21.97 -8.21
N LEU A 113 -16.10 -20.90 -7.89
CA LEU A 113 -17.51 -20.77 -8.28
C LEU A 113 -17.68 -20.83 -9.81
N PHE A 114 -16.83 -20.10 -10.54
CA PHE A 114 -16.84 -20.12 -12.00
C PHE A 114 -16.60 -21.54 -12.56
N ALA A 115 -15.65 -22.28 -11.99
CA ALA A 115 -15.39 -23.66 -12.41
C ALA A 115 -16.59 -24.60 -12.18
N ILE A 116 -17.37 -24.39 -11.10
CA ILE A 116 -18.56 -25.19 -10.79
C ILE A 116 -19.73 -24.83 -11.72
N THR A 117 -19.91 -23.54 -12.02
CA THR A 117 -21.06 -23.06 -12.82
C THR A 117 -20.76 -22.97 -14.31
N TYR A 118 -19.57 -23.39 -14.75
CA TYR A 118 -19.11 -23.24 -16.13
C TYR A 118 -20.08 -23.85 -17.15
N ASP A 119 -20.51 -25.08 -16.91
CA ASP A 119 -21.40 -25.82 -17.82
C ASP A 119 -22.84 -25.28 -17.84
N THR A 120 -23.21 -24.45 -16.87
CA THR A 120 -24.55 -23.82 -16.78
C THR A 120 -24.65 -22.56 -17.62
N TYR A 121 -23.52 -22.00 -18.09
CA TYR A 121 -23.54 -20.79 -18.91
C TYR A 121 -24.11 -21.08 -20.29
N THR A 122 -25.19 -20.38 -20.63
CA THR A 122 -25.91 -20.59 -21.88
C THR A 122 -25.57 -19.55 -22.94
N SER A 123 -25.03 -18.40 -22.53
CA SER A 123 -24.68 -17.30 -23.42
C SER A 123 -23.27 -16.77 -23.18
N ASN A 124 -22.66 -16.24 -24.24
CA ASN A 124 -21.36 -15.58 -24.17
C ASN A 124 -21.39 -14.35 -23.24
N GLU A 125 -22.56 -13.70 -23.07
CA GLU A 125 -22.71 -12.55 -22.18
C GLU A 125 -22.53 -12.92 -20.70
N GLU A 126 -23.10 -14.05 -20.26
CA GLU A 126 -22.95 -14.55 -18.90
C GLU A 126 -21.50 -14.99 -18.60
N LEU A 127 -20.84 -15.57 -19.60
CA LEU A 127 -19.45 -15.97 -19.53
C LEU A 127 -18.52 -14.74 -19.44
N ILE A 128 -18.73 -13.71 -20.26
CA ILE A 128 -17.97 -12.45 -20.18
C ILE A 128 -18.19 -11.78 -18.81
N THR A 129 -19.43 -11.79 -18.32
CA THR A 129 -19.79 -11.20 -17.03
C THR A 129 -19.05 -11.88 -15.87
N SER A 130 -18.96 -13.21 -15.87
CA SER A 130 -18.23 -13.94 -14.82
C SER A 130 -16.73 -13.67 -14.85
N PHE A 131 -16.12 -13.53 -16.04
CA PHE A 131 -14.72 -13.09 -16.17
C PHE A 131 -14.51 -11.67 -15.64
N ILE A 132 -15.43 -10.73 -15.91
CA ILE A 132 -15.36 -9.36 -15.36
C ILE A 132 -15.39 -9.37 -13.82
N TYR A 133 -16.13 -10.29 -13.21
CA TYR A 133 -16.17 -10.46 -11.75
C TYR A 133 -14.96 -11.20 -11.16
N ILE A 134 -14.21 -11.96 -11.98
CA ILE A 134 -12.93 -12.59 -11.60
C ILE A 134 -11.78 -11.60 -11.75
N ILE A 135 -11.81 -10.75 -12.79
CA ILE A 135 -10.84 -9.67 -12.96
C ILE A 135 -10.86 -8.84 -11.67
N PRO A 136 -9.71 -8.67 -11.00
CA PRO A 136 -9.69 -7.94 -9.77
C PRO A 136 -10.21 -6.53 -10.05
N SER A 137 -11.33 -6.18 -9.43
CA SER A 137 -11.59 -4.80 -9.02
C SER A 137 -10.46 -4.27 -8.11
N GLY A 138 -9.45 -5.09 -7.77
CA GLY A 138 -8.27 -4.82 -6.97
C GLY A 138 -7.43 -3.62 -7.36
N LEU A 139 -7.60 -3.06 -8.56
CA LEU A 139 -7.11 -1.71 -8.88
C LEU A 139 -7.77 -0.67 -7.94
N ILE A 140 -9.09 -0.71 -7.73
CA ILE A 140 -9.80 0.21 -6.82
C ILE A 140 -9.42 0.03 -5.33
N TYR A 141 -8.77 -1.07 -4.95
CA TYR A 141 -8.51 -1.42 -3.55
C TYR A 141 -7.04 -1.43 -3.12
N LEU A 142 -6.16 -0.88 -3.96
CA LEU A 142 -4.80 -0.51 -3.57
C LEU A 142 -4.76 0.70 -2.61
N VAL A 143 -5.88 1.15 -2.03
CA VAL A 143 -5.82 1.93 -0.79
C VAL A 143 -5.67 0.97 0.37
N ASN A 144 -4.43 0.73 0.77
CA ASN A 144 -4.22 0.08 2.05
C ASN A 144 -4.29 1.12 3.18
N ILE A 145 -5.16 0.85 4.16
CA ILE A 145 -5.24 1.54 5.45
C ILE A 145 -3.86 1.74 6.07
N SER A 146 -2.94 0.77 5.91
CA SER A 146 -1.57 0.88 6.40
C SER A 146 -0.81 2.08 5.82
N SER A 147 -0.98 2.39 4.53
CA SER A 147 -0.36 3.59 3.93
C SER A 147 -0.97 4.88 4.47
N LEU A 148 -2.28 4.91 4.74
CA LEU A 148 -2.93 6.10 5.34
C LEU A 148 -2.42 6.34 6.76
N ILE A 149 -2.32 5.29 7.57
CA ILE A 149 -1.76 5.38 8.94
C ILE A 149 -0.31 5.85 8.90
N MET A 150 0.50 5.31 7.98
CA MET A 150 1.91 5.69 7.87
C MET A 150 2.08 7.13 7.38
N GLN A 151 1.23 7.59 6.45
CA GLN A 151 1.26 8.98 6.00
C GLN A 151 0.77 9.95 7.07
N ASP A 152 -0.22 9.59 7.89
CA ASP A 152 -0.63 10.41 9.03
C ASP A 152 0.54 10.61 10.01
N LYS A 153 1.27 9.52 10.30
CA LYS A 153 2.49 9.58 11.10
C LYS A 153 3.55 10.49 10.46
N LEU A 154 3.82 10.33 9.16
CA LEU A 154 4.77 11.17 8.42
C LEU A 154 4.34 12.65 8.44
N ASN A 155 3.06 12.95 8.25
CA ASN A 155 2.54 14.31 8.31
C ASN A 155 2.79 14.95 9.68
N ASN A 156 2.62 14.19 10.77
CA ASN A 156 2.93 14.65 12.13
C ASN A 156 4.42 14.96 12.28
N ILE A 157 5.29 14.05 11.82
CA ILE A 157 6.75 14.25 11.82
C ILE A 157 7.12 15.51 11.02
N TRP A 158 6.61 15.66 9.80
CA TRP A 158 6.91 16.78 8.90
C TRP A 158 6.47 18.14 9.45
N LYS A 159 5.39 18.17 10.24
CA LYS A 159 4.93 19.41 10.91
C LYS A 159 5.79 19.83 12.09
N ASN A 160 6.44 18.87 12.75
CA ASN A 160 7.22 19.09 13.97
C ASN A 160 8.73 19.23 13.73
N MET A 161 9.22 18.95 12.52
CA MET A 161 10.59 19.28 12.15
C MET A 161 10.76 20.77 11.86
N GLN A 162 11.67 21.40 12.58
CA GLN A 162 12.13 22.79 12.37
C GLN A 162 13.08 22.88 11.18
#